data_AF-A0A813BNW9-F1
#
_entry.id   AF-A0A813BNW9-F1
#
_cell.length_a   1.000
_cell.length_b   1.000
_cell.length_c   1.000
_cell.angle_alpha   90.00
_cell.angle_beta   90.00
_cell.angle_gamma   90.00
#
_symmetry.space_group_name_H-M   'P 1'
#
loop_
_entity.id
_entity.type
_entity.pdbx_description
1 polymer ?
#
loop_
_entity_poly.entity_id
_entity_poly.type
_entity_poly.pdbx_seq_one_letter_code
_entity_poly.pdbx_strand_id
1 'polypeptide(L)'
;MGSDKHWEVVGGAEKGGILVREGAELKARELQPRLGVGAVVEQVGELHGERLCYRKVSGPGPESGWVSIRVKDKQLLKELRDERENPESGKQGQGPLDLALAALAVDSSSASGHQAVAKLDACLEQAAPDAPSELLLARGLLNWRLARFERAHADLQEAARTSTTAAPALLALLLCCSRFPDALALCDSLGEKDVHSLVEQWRSEAEKLSNLFFPCVREPCSKPKEIFDGIRQTDMLFHAADGIVLGLRLLLQHDNGKARLDRPLVLVFHGEDENIDSFCEEGNFEPWRAAKVNLLIADFRGYGFSSGTSSHYNLRTDGDLICDALPKLLGEVAWPWPGGLALYGHSLGSRVACYLAAMRNSAFPSLVLETGWCGSYAPGAQPLPEPPQHTALATMGCNAAGDSRFGSRDLHMAAAAITRKARKLLAAPFAGIGANMSATAAATNVAHFCFMKGNEDLIQGFDGRVLILHGDVDHVVPSAHARRLFAAVSSASKRLVLAKGKRQDSLRGSTEYAEALYAFFNEADKK
;
A
#
# COMPACT_ATOMS: atom_id res chain seq x y z
N MET A 1 -39.78 33.94 -21.22
CA MET A 1 -39.60 32.47 -21.36
C MET A 1 -38.42 32.28 -22.31
N GLY A 2 -37.20 32.24 -21.77
CA GLY A 2 -36.00 31.92 -22.55
C GLY A 2 -35.86 30.41 -22.63
N SER A 3 -35.46 29.87 -23.78
CA SER A 3 -35.12 28.45 -23.89
C SER A 3 -33.75 28.21 -23.24
N ASP A 4 -33.67 27.40 -22.18
CA ASP A 4 -32.42 26.99 -21.51
C ASP A 4 -31.52 26.07 -22.37
N LYS A 5 -31.61 26.18 -23.70
CA LYS A 5 -30.84 25.35 -24.62
C LYS A 5 -29.44 25.89 -24.76
N HIS A 6 -28.48 25.11 -24.25
CA HIS A 6 -27.07 25.41 -24.37
C HIS A 6 -26.47 24.63 -25.54
N TRP A 7 -25.41 25.18 -26.15
CA TRP A 7 -24.75 24.58 -27.31
C TRP A 7 -23.24 24.74 -27.17
N GLU A 8 -22.48 23.72 -27.55
CA GLU A 8 -21.01 23.73 -27.59
C GLU A 8 -20.50 23.80 -29.03
N VAL A 9 -19.49 24.65 -29.28
CA VAL A 9 -18.81 24.75 -30.57
C VAL A 9 -17.86 23.57 -30.76
N VAL A 10 -18.19 22.68 -31.69
CA VAL A 10 -17.42 21.46 -32.00
C VAL A 10 -16.72 21.51 -33.36
N GLY A 11 -16.99 22.52 -34.18
CA GLY A 11 -16.46 22.65 -35.54
C GLY A 11 -15.60 23.90 -35.76
N GLY A 12 -14.87 23.95 -36.88
CA GLY A 12 -14.11 25.14 -37.29
C GLY A 12 -12.69 25.26 -36.72
N ALA A 13 -12.16 24.22 -36.09
CA ALA A 13 -10.81 24.21 -35.46
C ALA A 13 -9.70 24.73 -36.40
N GLU A 14 -9.66 24.26 -37.65
CA GLU A 14 -8.67 24.68 -38.67
C GLU A 14 -8.70 26.17 -39.01
N LYS A 15 -9.79 26.87 -38.68
CA LYS A 15 -9.99 28.30 -38.93
C LYS A 15 -10.09 29.12 -37.63
N GLY A 16 -9.72 28.52 -36.50
CA GLY A 16 -9.77 29.15 -35.18
C GLY A 16 -11.18 29.34 -34.60
N GLY A 17 -12.19 28.65 -35.15
CA GLY A 17 -13.58 28.74 -34.71
C GLY A 17 -14.61 28.89 -35.82
N ILE A 18 -15.87 29.00 -35.44
CA ILE A 18 -17.01 29.19 -36.34
C ILE A 18 -17.29 30.66 -36.61
N LEU A 19 -17.81 30.95 -37.80
CA LEU A 19 -18.08 32.31 -38.24
C LEU A 19 -19.34 32.86 -37.56
N VAL A 20 -19.22 34.06 -36.96
CA VAL A 20 -20.32 34.78 -36.33
C VAL A 20 -20.78 35.92 -37.24
N ARG A 21 -22.10 36.15 -37.33
CA ARG A 21 -22.69 37.28 -38.08
C ARG A 21 -23.59 38.12 -37.19
N GLU A 22 -23.77 39.40 -37.53
CA GLU A 22 -24.70 40.32 -36.84
C GLU A 22 -26.18 39.92 -37.04
N GLY A 23 -26.51 39.20 -38.13
CA GLY A 23 -27.86 38.79 -38.49
C GLY A 23 -27.98 37.32 -38.93
N ALA A 24 -29.22 36.84 -39.02
CA ALA A 24 -29.52 35.47 -39.41
C ALA A 24 -29.14 35.17 -40.86
N GLU A 25 -29.14 36.17 -41.76
CA GLU A 25 -28.84 35.95 -43.18
C GLU A 25 -27.36 35.65 -43.44
N LEU A 26 -27.10 34.84 -44.47
CA LEU A 26 -25.73 34.50 -44.89
C LEU A 26 -24.94 35.70 -45.42
N LYS A 27 -25.60 36.81 -45.76
CA LYS A 27 -24.97 38.06 -46.22
C LYS A 27 -24.81 39.11 -45.12
N ALA A 28 -25.28 38.85 -43.91
CA ALA A 28 -25.12 39.77 -42.78
C ALA A 28 -23.65 39.97 -42.44
N ARG A 29 -23.30 41.14 -41.89
CA ARG A 29 -21.91 41.51 -41.55
C ARG A 29 -21.26 40.46 -40.66
N GLU A 30 -20.02 40.10 -40.99
CA GLU A 30 -19.22 39.15 -40.20
C GLU A 30 -18.61 39.85 -38.99
N LEU A 31 -18.73 39.20 -37.83
CA LEU A 31 -18.09 39.63 -36.59
C LEU A 31 -16.73 38.96 -36.43
N GLN A 32 -15.78 39.74 -35.90
CA GLN A 32 -14.46 39.27 -35.49
C GLN A 32 -14.29 39.56 -33.99
N PRO A 33 -13.68 38.66 -33.21
CA PRO A 33 -13.12 37.36 -33.62
C PRO A 33 -14.19 36.30 -33.94
N ARG A 34 -13.78 35.13 -34.45
CA ARG A 34 -14.64 33.94 -34.58
C ARG A 34 -15.02 33.38 -33.21
N LEU A 35 -16.10 32.61 -33.14
CA LEU A 35 -16.47 31.86 -31.93
C LEU A 35 -15.68 30.55 -31.90
N GLY A 36 -14.75 30.42 -30.96
CA GLY A 36 -13.77 29.34 -30.95
C GLY A 36 -14.33 27.99 -30.49
N VAL A 37 -13.62 26.91 -30.84
CA VAL A 37 -13.97 25.53 -30.45
C VAL A 37 -13.93 25.40 -28.93
N GLY A 38 -14.92 24.69 -28.36
CA GLY A 38 -15.13 24.56 -26.91
C GLY A 38 -15.85 25.74 -26.26
N ALA A 39 -16.23 26.78 -27.01
CA ALA A 39 -17.10 27.83 -26.48
C ALA A 39 -18.52 27.28 -26.26
N VAL A 40 -19.13 27.66 -25.13
CA VAL A 40 -20.51 27.30 -24.78
C VAL A 40 -21.39 28.53 -24.91
N VAL A 41 -22.54 28.35 -25.55
CA VAL A 41 -23.47 29.44 -25.86
C VAL A 41 -24.90 29.06 -25.51
N GLU A 42 -25.66 30.04 -25.03
CA GLU A 42 -27.09 29.98 -24.73
C GLU A 42 -27.86 30.37 -25.99
N GLN A 43 -28.87 29.58 -26.37
CA GLN A 43 -29.78 29.90 -27.46
C GLN A 43 -30.70 31.06 -27.11
N VAL A 44 -30.71 32.09 -27.94
CA VAL A 44 -31.59 33.25 -27.79
C VAL A 44 -32.71 33.17 -28.83
N GLY A 45 -33.91 32.80 -28.40
CA GLY A 45 -35.08 32.69 -29.27
C GLY A 45 -35.11 31.42 -30.12
N GLU A 46 -35.94 31.40 -31.16
CA GLU A 46 -36.12 30.23 -32.04
C GLU A 46 -35.01 30.11 -33.09
N LEU A 47 -34.74 28.88 -33.51
CA LEU A 47 -33.83 28.61 -34.62
C LEU A 47 -34.40 29.13 -35.93
N HIS A 48 -33.56 29.75 -36.74
CA HIS A 48 -33.91 30.20 -38.09
C HIS A 48 -33.30 29.22 -39.09
N GLY A 49 -33.98 28.09 -39.30
CA GLY A 49 -33.42 26.94 -40.03
C GLY A 49 -32.22 26.36 -39.26
N GLU A 50 -31.05 26.32 -39.89
CA GLU A 50 -29.80 25.89 -39.23
C GLU A 50 -29.03 27.06 -38.58
N ARG A 51 -29.68 28.23 -38.39
CA ARG A 51 -29.07 29.42 -37.79
C ARG A 51 -29.51 29.57 -36.34
N LEU A 52 -28.53 29.74 -35.46
CA LEU A 52 -28.68 29.95 -34.02
C LEU A 52 -28.28 31.38 -33.67
N CYS A 53 -29.20 32.15 -33.08
CA CYS A 53 -28.86 33.35 -32.34
C CYS A 53 -28.42 32.95 -30.94
N TYR A 54 -27.31 33.49 -30.47
CA TYR A 54 -26.74 33.07 -29.20
C TYR A 54 -26.28 34.23 -28.32
N ARG A 55 -26.22 33.95 -27.02
CA ARG A 55 -25.44 34.70 -26.03
C ARG A 55 -24.36 33.78 -25.48
N LYS A 56 -23.11 34.26 -25.40
CA LYS A 56 -21.99 33.44 -24.95
C LYS A 56 -22.12 33.18 -23.45
N VAL A 57 -21.89 31.93 -23.04
CA VAL A 57 -21.83 31.51 -21.65
C VAL A 57 -20.38 31.38 -21.20
N SER A 58 -19.56 30.72 -22.00
CA SER A 58 -18.13 30.57 -21.73
C SER A 58 -17.30 30.34 -23.00
N GLY A 59 -15.99 30.55 -22.90
CA GLY A 59 -15.03 30.29 -23.98
C GLY A 59 -14.69 31.48 -24.89
N PRO A 60 -13.85 31.25 -25.91
CA PRO A 60 -13.31 32.30 -26.78
C PRO A 60 -14.30 32.74 -27.86
N GLY A 61 -14.41 34.06 -28.10
CA GLY A 61 -15.21 34.64 -29.19
C GLY A 61 -16.16 35.75 -28.75
N PRO A 62 -17.00 36.28 -29.66
CA PRO A 62 -17.94 37.36 -29.38
C PRO A 62 -19.03 36.97 -28.37
N GLU A 63 -19.48 37.92 -27.55
CA GLU A 63 -20.51 37.73 -26.50
C GLU A 63 -21.89 37.39 -27.04
N SER A 64 -22.17 37.69 -28.31
CA SER A 64 -23.43 37.32 -28.97
C SER A 64 -23.28 37.34 -30.49
N GLY A 65 -24.24 36.75 -31.18
CA GLY A 65 -24.36 36.83 -32.63
C GLY A 65 -25.10 35.65 -33.23
N TRP A 66 -24.98 35.49 -34.55
CA TRP A 66 -25.63 34.42 -35.30
C TRP A 66 -24.62 33.47 -35.93
N VAL A 67 -24.75 32.19 -35.61
CA VAL A 67 -23.88 31.10 -36.07
C VAL A 67 -24.70 30.01 -36.75
N SER A 68 -24.03 29.17 -37.55
CA SER A 68 -24.68 28.01 -38.15
C SER A 68 -24.44 26.77 -37.28
N ILE A 69 -25.49 25.98 -37.06
CA ILE A 69 -25.42 24.71 -36.31
C ILE A 69 -24.69 23.65 -37.14
N ARG A 70 -24.88 23.68 -38.47
CA ARG A 70 -24.28 22.77 -39.44
C ARG A 70 -24.01 23.51 -40.75
N VAL A 71 -23.02 23.03 -41.50
CA VAL A 71 -22.76 23.44 -42.89
C VAL A 71 -22.45 22.19 -43.71
N LYS A 72 -23.31 21.87 -44.68
CA LYS A 72 -23.29 20.58 -45.40
C LYS A 72 -23.32 19.42 -44.40
N ASP A 73 -22.37 18.48 -44.47
CA ASP A 73 -22.31 17.33 -43.56
C ASP A 73 -21.49 17.61 -42.28
N LYS A 74 -20.98 18.84 -42.09
CA LYS A 74 -20.14 19.19 -40.93
C LYS A 74 -20.95 19.83 -39.81
N GLN A 75 -21.04 19.15 -38.68
CA GLN A 75 -21.59 19.70 -37.44
C GLN A 75 -20.68 20.81 -36.89
N LEU A 76 -21.25 21.96 -36.56
CA LEU A 76 -20.52 23.11 -36.00
C LEU A 76 -20.86 23.37 -34.53
N LEU A 77 -22.12 23.08 -34.14
CA LEU A 77 -22.60 23.17 -32.78
C LEU A 77 -23.25 21.85 -32.35
N LYS A 78 -23.05 21.48 -31.08
CA LYS A 78 -23.71 20.34 -30.43
C LYS A 78 -24.61 20.85 -29.30
N GLU A 79 -25.89 20.51 -29.32
CA GLU A 79 -26.82 20.86 -28.24
C GLU A 79 -26.40 20.14 -26.95
N LEU A 80 -26.24 20.90 -25.88
CA LEU A 80 -26.06 20.42 -24.52
C LEU A 80 -27.45 20.26 -23.92
N ARG A 81 -27.92 19.01 -23.85
CA ARG A 81 -29.22 18.71 -23.22
C ARG A 81 -29.06 18.78 -21.71
N ASP A 82 -29.98 19.45 -21.04
CA ASP A 82 -30.07 19.46 -19.58
C ASP A 82 -30.49 18.05 -19.14
N GLU A 83 -29.65 17.35 -18.38
CA GLU A 83 -29.95 16.00 -17.85
C GLU A 83 -30.97 16.03 -16.68
N ARG A 84 -31.66 17.16 -16.52
CA ARG A 84 -32.70 17.37 -15.51
C ARG A 84 -34.07 17.41 -16.20
N GLU A 85 -34.62 16.24 -16.45
CA GLU A 85 -36.08 15.92 -16.58
C GLU A 85 -36.29 14.76 -17.56
N ASN A 86 -36.14 13.53 -17.06
CA ASN A 86 -36.88 12.38 -17.59
C ASN A 86 -37.14 11.38 -16.44
N PRO A 87 -38.36 11.30 -15.88
CA PRO A 87 -38.62 10.46 -14.69
C PRO A 87 -38.77 8.97 -14.99
N GLU A 88 -38.86 8.53 -16.25
CA GLU A 88 -39.21 7.13 -16.57
C GLU A 88 -38.36 6.48 -17.67
N SER A 89 -37.04 6.68 -17.62
CA SER A 89 -36.09 5.74 -18.24
C SER A 89 -35.04 5.31 -17.21
N GLY A 90 -35.34 4.20 -16.54
CA GLY A 90 -34.40 3.25 -15.93
C GLY A 90 -33.19 3.82 -15.19
N LYS A 91 -33.23 3.72 -13.86
CA LYS A 91 -32.04 3.62 -13.00
C LYS A 91 -31.02 2.61 -13.58
N GLN A 92 -30.03 3.06 -14.35
CA GLN A 92 -28.73 2.41 -14.33
C GLN A 92 -27.88 3.24 -13.39
N GLY A 93 -27.72 2.76 -12.15
CA GLY A 93 -26.65 3.27 -11.31
C GLY A 93 -25.33 3.16 -12.08
N GLN A 94 -24.41 4.10 -11.86
CA GLN A 94 -23.03 3.98 -12.34
C GLN A 94 -22.57 2.53 -12.18
N GLY A 95 -22.13 1.92 -13.28
CA GLY A 95 -21.66 0.54 -13.27
C GLY A 95 -20.55 0.36 -12.23
N PRO A 96 -20.29 -0.87 -11.76
CA PRO A 96 -19.26 -1.12 -10.74
C PRO A 96 -17.89 -0.52 -11.13
N LEU A 97 -17.59 -0.51 -12.43
CA LEU A 97 -16.36 0.07 -13.00
C LEU A 97 -16.32 1.60 -12.90
N ASP A 98 -17.41 2.28 -13.24
CA ASP A 98 -17.50 3.74 -13.14
C ASP A 98 -17.39 4.21 -11.70
N LEU A 99 -18.03 3.47 -10.77
CA LEU A 99 -17.91 3.76 -9.34
C LEU A 99 -16.47 3.57 -8.85
N ALA A 100 -15.78 2.53 -9.33
CA ALA A 100 -14.39 2.28 -8.98
C ALA A 100 -13.44 3.37 -9.49
N LEU A 101 -13.60 3.77 -10.76
CA LEU A 101 -12.82 4.86 -11.35
C LEU A 101 -13.08 6.19 -10.65
N ALA A 102 -14.33 6.49 -10.30
CA ALA A 102 -14.67 7.67 -9.52
C ALA A 102 -14.02 7.66 -8.13
N ALA A 103 -14.03 6.52 -7.43
CA ALA A 103 -13.38 6.38 -6.13
C ALA A 103 -11.85 6.52 -6.23
N LEU A 104 -11.21 5.98 -7.27
CA LEU A 104 -9.77 6.16 -7.54
C LEU A 104 -9.43 7.62 -7.90
N ALA A 105 -10.34 8.34 -8.55
CA ALA A 105 -10.15 9.73 -8.96
C ALA A 105 -10.23 10.72 -7.79
N VAL A 106 -11.21 10.55 -6.90
CA VAL A 106 -11.60 11.61 -5.95
C VAL A 106 -11.01 11.37 -4.57
N ASP A 107 -10.96 10.13 -4.09
CA ASP A 107 -11.06 9.95 -2.65
C ASP A 107 -9.70 9.83 -1.94
N SER A 108 -9.39 10.79 -1.08
CA SER A 108 -8.47 10.60 0.05
C SER A 108 -9.20 10.03 1.28
N SER A 109 -10.54 9.92 1.24
CA SER A 109 -11.35 9.29 2.28
C SER A 109 -11.59 7.80 1.97
N SER A 110 -11.89 7.03 3.01
CA SER A 110 -12.07 5.58 2.91
C SER A 110 -13.49 5.18 2.49
N ALA A 111 -14.47 6.09 2.56
CA ALA A 111 -15.89 5.75 2.43
C ALA A 111 -16.31 5.40 1.00
N SER A 112 -15.94 6.20 -0.01
CA SER A 112 -16.33 5.91 -1.39
C SER A 112 -15.58 4.68 -1.92
N GLY A 113 -14.32 4.53 -1.52
CA GLY A 113 -13.51 3.35 -1.82
C GLY A 113 -14.14 2.07 -1.27
N HIS A 114 -14.57 2.05 -0.01
CA HIS A 114 -15.25 0.89 0.58
C HIS A 114 -16.55 0.54 -0.14
N GLN A 115 -17.35 1.54 -0.50
CA GLN A 115 -18.58 1.33 -1.26
C GLN A 115 -18.30 0.73 -2.65
N ALA A 116 -17.26 1.22 -3.33
CA ALA A 116 -16.85 0.70 -4.63
C ALA A 116 -16.38 -0.75 -4.55
N VAL A 117 -15.55 -1.09 -3.55
CA VAL A 117 -15.11 -2.47 -3.31
C VAL A 117 -16.30 -3.38 -3.04
N ALA A 118 -17.24 -2.99 -2.17
CA ALA A 118 -18.41 -3.82 -1.87
C ALA A 118 -19.29 -4.10 -3.10
N LYS A 119 -19.44 -3.14 -4.02
CA LYS A 119 -20.14 -3.38 -5.28
C LYS A 119 -19.37 -4.33 -6.20
N LEU A 120 -18.05 -4.18 -6.29
CA LEU A 120 -17.20 -5.06 -7.09
C LEU A 120 -17.23 -6.49 -6.53
N ASP A 121 -17.20 -6.67 -5.22
CA ASP A 121 -17.32 -7.98 -4.57
C ASP A 121 -18.61 -8.70 -4.99
N ALA A 122 -19.76 -8.03 -4.88
CA ALA A 122 -21.05 -8.60 -5.29
C ALA A 122 -21.08 -8.98 -6.78
N CYS A 123 -20.45 -8.19 -7.65
CA CYS A 123 -20.35 -8.50 -9.08
C CYS A 123 -19.42 -9.69 -9.37
N LEU A 124 -18.26 -9.74 -8.70
CA LEU A 124 -17.27 -10.80 -8.88
C LEU A 124 -17.77 -12.14 -8.34
N GLU A 125 -18.52 -12.15 -7.24
CA GLU A 125 -19.18 -13.36 -6.72
C GLU A 125 -20.18 -13.95 -7.73
N GLN A 126 -20.94 -13.10 -8.42
CA GLN A 126 -21.88 -13.54 -9.46
C GLN A 126 -21.20 -14.04 -10.73
N ALA A 127 -19.98 -13.55 -11.00
CA ALA A 127 -19.22 -13.89 -12.19
C ALA A 127 -18.26 -15.09 -11.99
N ALA A 128 -18.12 -15.60 -10.77
CA ALA A 128 -17.23 -16.72 -10.48
C ALA A 128 -17.71 -18.02 -11.19
N PRO A 129 -16.78 -18.83 -11.76
CA PRO A 129 -15.32 -18.71 -11.67
C PRO A 129 -14.69 -17.75 -12.70
N ASP A 130 -15.41 -17.31 -13.72
CA ASP A 130 -14.90 -16.55 -14.88
C ASP A 130 -14.95 -15.03 -14.65
N ALA A 131 -14.43 -14.59 -13.51
CA ALA A 131 -14.43 -13.18 -13.12
C ALA A 131 -13.73 -12.29 -14.16
N PRO A 132 -14.36 -11.21 -14.67
CA PRO A 132 -13.75 -10.32 -15.64
C PRO A 132 -12.48 -9.65 -15.12
N SER A 133 -11.41 -9.69 -15.92
CA SER A 133 -10.09 -9.15 -15.56
C SER A 133 -10.12 -7.66 -15.21
N GLU A 134 -11.01 -6.88 -15.82
CA GLU A 134 -11.19 -5.46 -15.60
C GLU A 134 -11.80 -5.16 -14.23
N LEU A 135 -12.73 -6.02 -13.76
CA LEU A 135 -13.32 -5.89 -12.43
C LEU A 135 -12.30 -6.27 -11.35
N LEU A 136 -11.52 -7.33 -11.57
CA LEU A 136 -10.42 -7.72 -10.69
C LEU A 136 -9.33 -6.62 -10.65
N LEU A 137 -8.95 -6.07 -11.80
CA LEU A 137 -7.99 -4.98 -11.89
C LEU A 137 -8.49 -3.74 -11.13
N ALA A 138 -9.75 -3.34 -11.34
CA ALA A 138 -10.35 -2.21 -10.62
C ALA A 138 -10.41 -2.45 -9.11
N ARG A 139 -10.83 -3.64 -8.67
CA ARG A 139 -10.87 -4.00 -7.24
C ARG A 139 -9.47 -4.03 -6.65
N GLY A 140 -8.48 -4.57 -7.37
CA GLY A 140 -7.09 -4.62 -6.96
C GLY A 140 -6.48 -3.23 -6.77
N LEU A 141 -6.71 -2.29 -7.69
CA LEU A 141 -6.27 -0.90 -7.56
C LEU A 141 -6.95 -0.18 -6.39
N LEU A 142 -8.24 -0.43 -6.13
CA LEU A 142 -8.94 0.11 -4.98
C LEU A 142 -8.41 -0.47 -3.66
N ASN A 143 -8.22 -1.80 -3.59
CA ASN A 143 -7.63 -2.45 -2.44
C ASN A 143 -6.23 -1.90 -2.16
N TRP A 144 -5.42 -1.66 -3.19
CA TRP A 144 -4.11 -1.02 -3.04
C TRP A 144 -4.26 0.39 -2.46
N ARG A 145 -5.14 1.22 -3.03
CA ARG A 145 -5.41 2.58 -2.51
C ARG A 145 -5.88 2.57 -1.05
N LEU A 146 -6.64 1.56 -0.65
CA LEU A 146 -7.14 1.35 0.71
C LEU A 146 -6.12 0.63 1.63
N ALA A 147 -4.87 0.46 1.19
CA ALA A 147 -3.81 -0.25 1.93
C ALA A 147 -4.13 -1.72 2.29
N ARG A 148 -5.02 -2.37 1.53
CA ARG A 148 -5.37 -3.80 1.64
C ARG A 148 -4.49 -4.62 0.72
N PHE A 149 -3.18 -4.62 0.97
CA PHE A 149 -2.16 -5.08 0.02
C PHE A 149 -2.23 -6.56 -0.32
N GLU A 150 -2.53 -7.45 0.63
CA GLU A 150 -2.75 -8.88 0.36
C GLU A 150 -3.87 -9.09 -0.67
N ARG A 151 -5.03 -8.44 -0.48
CA ARG A 151 -6.17 -8.52 -1.41
C ARG A 151 -5.84 -7.88 -2.76
N ALA A 152 -5.18 -6.73 -2.73
CA ALA A 152 -4.74 -6.05 -3.95
C ALA A 152 -3.80 -6.95 -4.77
N HIS A 153 -2.83 -7.60 -4.11
CA HIS A 153 -1.92 -8.52 -4.74
C HIS A 153 -2.64 -9.71 -5.35
N ALA A 154 -3.56 -10.35 -4.61
CA ALA A 154 -4.35 -11.48 -5.11
C ALA A 154 -5.20 -11.10 -6.34
N ASP A 155 -5.90 -9.96 -6.28
CA ASP A 155 -6.73 -9.45 -7.38
C ASP A 155 -5.91 -9.15 -8.63
N LEU A 156 -4.80 -8.43 -8.47
CA LEU A 156 -3.93 -8.06 -9.58
C LEU A 156 -3.19 -9.27 -10.16
N GLN A 157 -2.85 -10.25 -9.33
CA GLN A 157 -2.26 -11.51 -9.78
C GLN A 157 -3.25 -12.32 -10.61
N GLU A 158 -4.51 -12.44 -10.17
CA GLU A 158 -5.53 -13.14 -10.93
C GLU A 158 -5.88 -12.41 -12.23
N ALA A 159 -6.03 -11.08 -12.18
CA ALA A 159 -6.25 -10.27 -13.38
C ALA A 159 -5.09 -10.41 -14.39
N ALA A 160 -3.84 -10.47 -13.91
CA ALA A 160 -2.66 -10.62 -14.77
C ALA A 160 -2.54 -11.99 -15.44
N ARG A 161 -3.18 -13.04 -14.88
CA ARG A 161 -3.24 -14.37 -15.53
C ARG A 161 -4.14 -14.37 -16.75
N THR A 162 -5.21 -13.56 -16.73
CA THR A 162 -6.26 -13.55 -17.75
C THR A 162 -6.15 -12.35 -18.69
N SER A 163 -5.38 -11.31 -18.33
CA SER A 163 -5.20 -10.11 -19.13
C SER A 163 -3.78 -9.54 -19.06
N THR A 164 -3.23 -9.19 -20.23
CA THR A 164 -1.93 -8.51 -20.35
C THR A 164 -1.97 -7.06 -19.85
N THR A 165 -3.16 -6.44 -19.75
CA THR A 165 -3.29 -5.05 -19.30
C THR A 165 -3.12 -4.89 -17.79
N ALA A 166 -3.32 -5.96 -17.01
CA ALA A 166 -3.24 -5.94 -15.55
C ALA A 166 -1.83 -6.20 -15.01
N ALA A 167 -0.98 -6.92 -15.75
CA ALA A 167 0.37 -7.27 -15.32
C ALA A 167 1.27 -6.05 -14.97
N PRO A 168 1.21 -4.91 -15.69
CA PRO A 168 1.90 -3.69 -15.26
C PRO A 168 1.45 -3.15 -13.89
N ALA A 169 0.16 -3.29 -13.54
CA ALA A 169 -0.34 -2.88 -12.23
C ALA A 169 0.18 -3.79 -11.11
N LEU A 170 0.22 -5.11 -11.35
CA LEU A 170 0.85 -6.06 -10.44
C LEU A 170 2.32 -5.73 -10.23
N LEU A 171 3.08 -5.49 -11.30
CA LEU A 171 4.49 -5.12 -11.22
C LEU A 171 4.69 -3.82 -10.42
N ALA A 172 3.85 -2.81 -10.65
CA ALA A 172 3.89 -1.56 -9.90
C ALA A 172 3.64 -1.78 -8.39
N LEU A 173 2.67 -2.62 -8.02
CA LEU A 173 2.39 -2.98 -6.62
C LEU A 173 3.60 -3.68 -5.97
N LEU A 174 4.16 -4.69 -6.64
CA LEU A 174 5.31 -5.44 -6.15
C LEU A 174 6.51 -4.51 -5.91
N LEU A 175 6.79 -3.60 -6.83
CA LEU A 175 7.83 -2.59 -6.67
C LEU A 175 7.57 -1.67 -5.47
N CYS A 176 6.35 -1.13 -5.34
CA CYS A 176 6.01 -0.25 -4.22
C CYS A 176 6.08 -0.95 -2.86
N CYS A 177 5.74 -2.23 -2.78
CA CYS A 177 5.88 -3.04 -1.57
C CYS A 177 7.30 -3.63 -1.38
N SER A 178 8.26 -3.31 -2.27
CA SER A 178 9.63 -3.86 -2.26
C SER A 178 9.70 -5.39 -2.37
N ARG A 179 8.75 -6.03 -3.05
CA ARG A 179 8.73 -7.47 -3.36
C ARG A 179 9.58 -7.76 -4.59
N PHE A 180 10.87 -7.44 -4.49
CA PHE A 180 11.76 -7.43 -5.64
C PHE A 180 11.93 -8.78 -6.33
N PRO A 181 12.05 -9.94 -5.65
CA PRO A 181 12.13 -11.22 -6.34
C PRO A 181 10.93 -11.48 -7.26
N ASP A 182 9.71 -11.25 -6.77
CA ASP A 182 8.49 -11.42 -7.56
C ASP A 182 8.39 -10.37 -8.67
N ALA A 183 8.79 -9.13 -8.39
CA ALA A 183 8.82 -8.05 -9.37
C ALA A 183 9.77 -8.36 -10.53
N LEU A 184 10.96 -8.91 -10.25
CA LEU A 184 11.95 -9.28 -11.27
C LEU A 184 11.47 -10.47 -12.10
N ALA A 185 10.88 -11.49 -11.47
CA ALA A 185 10.30 -12.63 -12.18
C ALA A 185 9.16 -12.20 -13.14
N LEU A 186 8.31 -11.27 -12.71
CA LEU A 186 7.27 -10.69 -13.56
C LEU A 186 7.83 -9.75 -14.62
N CYS A 187 8.87 -8.98 -14.29
CA CYS A 187 9.54 -8.07 -15.22
C CYS A 187 10.08 -8.80 -16.45
N ASP A 188 10.67 -9.98 -16.26
CA ASP A 188 11.20 -10.81 -17.35
C ASP A 188 10.12 -11.20 -18.37
N SER A 189 8.91 -11.52 -17.88
CA SER A 189 7.78 -11.86 -18.77
C SER A 189 7.19 -10.64 -19.49
N LEU A 190 7.33 -9.44 -18.91
CA LEU A 190 6.86 -8.18 -19.50
C LEU A 190 7.89 -7.47 -20.39
N GLY A 191 9.16 -7.90 -20.36
CA GLY A 191 10.24 -7.26 -21.11
C GLY A 191 10.66 -5.88 -20.56
N GLU A 192 10.36 -5.60 -19.28
CA GLU A 192 10.59 -4.31 -18.61
C GLU A 192 12.04 -4.14 -18.14
N LYS A 193 13.01 -4.24 -19.05
CA LYS A 193 14.45 -4.35 -18.74
C LYS A 193 15.02 -3.24 -17.86
N ASP A 194 14.45 -2.03 -17.88
CA ASP A 194 14.88 -0.92 -17.02
C ASP A 194 14.58 -1.17 -15.53
N VAL A 195 13.58 -2.02 -15.21
CA VAL A 195 13.25 -2.39 -13.82
C VAL A 195 14.38 -3.16 -13.16
N HIS A 196 15.03 -4.09 -13.88
CA HIS A 196 16.20 -4.81 -13.36
C HIS A 196 17.29 -3.85 -12.88
N SER A 197 17.66 -2.88 -13.72
CA SER A 197 18.66 -1.88 -13.38
C SER A 197 18.25 -1.01 -12.17
N LEU A 198 16.96 -0.67 -12.07
CA LEU A 198 16.44 0.12 -10.94
C LEU A 198 16.48 -0.66 -9.62
N VAL A 199 16.07 -1.92 -9.65
CA VAL A 199 16.10 -2.80 -8.49
C VAL A 199 17.53 -3.09 -8.06
N GLU A 200 18.43 -3.35 -9.01
CA GLU A 200 19.84 -3.61 -8.72
C GLU A 200 20.54 -2.36 -8.17
N GLN A 201 20.24 -1.17 -8.71
CA GLN A 201 20.73 0.08 -8.14
C GLN A 201 20.25 0.24 -6.69
N TRP A 202 18.96 0.05 -6.43
CA TRP A 202 18.41 0.15 -5.07
C TRP A 202 19.06 -0.88 -4.13
N ARG A 203 19.22 -2.12 -4.59
CA ARG A 203 19.86 -3.21 -3.85
C ARG A 203 21.30 -2.86 -3.51
N SER A 204 22.09 -2.43 -4.49
CA SER A 204 23.49 -2.02 -4.30
C SER A 204 23.61 -0.90 -3.26
N GLU A 205 22.77 0.14 -3.37
CA GLU A 205 22.76 1.23 -2.38
C GLU A 205 22.32 0.76 -0.98
N ALA A 206 21.38 -0.17 -0.89
CA ALA A 206 20.96 -0.76 0.38
C ALA A 206 22.04 -1.65 1.00
N GLU A 207 22.81 -2.38 0.19
CA GLU A 207 23.91 -3.24 0.63
C GLU A 207 25.13 -2.44 1.14
N LYS A 208 25.36 -1.21 0.64
CA LYS A 208 26.37 -0.30 1.19
C LYS A 208 26.12 0.09 2.66
N LEU A 209 24.88 -0.05 3.13
CA LEU A 209 24.48 0.20 4.51
C LEU A 209 24.54 -1.05 5.39
N SER A 210 25.03 -2.18 4.87
CA SER A 210 25.14 -3.45 5.61
C SER A 210 26.03 -3.35 6.87
N ASN A 211 26.97 -2.40 6.91
CA ASN A 211 27.85 -2.16 8.05
C ASN A 211 27.16 -1.48 9.25
N LEU A 212 25.89 -1.08 9.11
CA LEU A 212 25.11 -0.51 10.19
C LEU A 212 24.46 -1.60 11.06
N PHE A 213 24.31 -2.81 10.52
CA PHE A 213 23.87 -3.99 11.26
C PHE A 213 25.00 -4.50 12.17
N PHE A 214 24.65 -5.04 13.34
CA PHE A 214 25.57 -5.62 14.32
C PHE A 214 25.43 -7.16 14.40
N PRO A 215 25.75 -7.91 13.33
CA PRO A 215 25.61 -9.36 13.31
C PRO A 215 26.42 -10.03 14.41
N CYS A 216 25.82 -11.01 15.07
CA CYS A 216 26.47 -11.84 16.08
C CYS A 216 26.16 -13.31 15.82
N VAL A 217 27.15 -14.07 15.35
CA VAL A 217 26.99 -15.49 14.98
C VAL A 217 26.94 -16.38 16.22
N ARG A 218 26.04 -17.37 16.19
CA ARG A 218 25.85 -18.38 17.23
C ARG A 218 25.75 -19.76 16.59
N GLU A 219 26.03 -20.80 17.38
CA GLU A 219 25.83 -22.18 16.96
C GLU A 219 24.43 -22.67 17.39
N PRO A 220 23.67 -23.34 16.51
CA PRO A 220 22.39 -23.91 16.86
C PRO A 220 22.54 -25.10 17.80
N CYS A 221 21.55 -25.32 18.68
CA CYS A 221 21.48 -26.49 19.53
C CYS A 221 21.04 -27.72 18.70
N SER A 222 21.80 -28.81 18.78
CA SER A 222 21.52 -30.03 18.00
C SER A 222 20.31 -30.84 18.49
N LYS A 223 19.80 -30.57 19.69
CA LYS A 223 18.65 -31.25 20.28
C LYS A 223 17.77 -30.26 21.05
N PRO A 224 16.45 -30.52 21.14
CA PRO A 224 15.59 -29.76 22.04
C PRO A 224 16.11 -29.80 23.48
N LYS A 225 16.05 -28.67 24.17
CA LYS A 225 16.46 -28.54 25.57
C LYS A 225 15.48 -27.69 26.36
N GLU A 226 15.38 -27.96 27.65
CA GLU A 226 14.62 -27.11 28.56
C GLU A 226 15.52 -25.94 28.99
N ILE A 227 15.05 -24.71 28.80
CA ILE A 227 15.81 -23.49 29.14
C ILE A 227 15.31 -22.80 30.41
N PHE A 228 14.02 -22.99 30.71
CA PHE A 228 13.36 -22.61 31.95
C PHE A 228 12.34 -23.70 32.28
N ASP A 229 11.86 -23.73 33.53
CA ASP A 229 10.79 -24.66 33.94
C ASP A 229 9.58 -24.58 33.01
N GLY A 230 9.26 -25.69 32.36
CA GLY A 230 8.16 -25.79 31.41
C GLY A 230 8.41 -25.12 30.05
N ILE A 231 9.64 -24.70 29.71
CA ILE A 231 9.96 -24.03 28.44
C ILE A 231 10.95 -24.86 27.64
N ARG A 232 10.47 -25.46 26.56
CA ARG A 232 11.29 -26.24 25.63
C ARG A 232 11.74 -25.40 24.45
N GLN A 233 13.05 -25.27 24.30
CA GLN A 233 13.70 -24.72 23.13
C GLN A 233 13.85 -25.79 22.04
N THR A 234 13.61 -25.44 20.77
CA THR A 234 13.94 -26.25 19.59
C THR A 234 14.48 -25.35 18.47
N ASP A 235 15.67 -25.64 17.98
CA ASP A 235 16.32 -24.86 16.92
C ASP A 235 16.07 -25.51 15.55
N MET A 236 15.84 -24.69 14.53
CA MET A 236 15.50 -25.11 13.17
C MET A 236 16.35 -24.31 12.17
N LEU A 237 16.77 -24.97 11.10
CA LEU A 237 17.49 -24.35 9.99
C LEU A 237 16.67 -24.47 8.72
N PHE A 238 16.36 -23.34 8.10
CA PHE A 238 15.75 -23.29 6.79
C PHE A 238 16.83 -23.05 5.73
N HIS A 239 16.92 -23.94 4.75
CA HIS A 239 17.83 -23.81 3.62
C HIS A 239 17.07 -23.24 2.42
N ALA A 240 17.33 -21.97 2.10
CA ALA A 240 16.77 -21.29 0.94
C ALA A 240 17.42 -21.77 -0.36
N ALA A 241 16.71 -21.60 -1.48
CA ALA A 241 17.18 -22.05 -2.80
C ALA A 241 18.44 -21.32 -3.29
N ASP A 242 18.69 -20.11 -2.81
CA ASP A 242 19.87 -19.29 -3.11
C ASP A 242 21.11 -19.67 -2.24
N GLY A 243 21.01 -20.74 -1.45
CA GLY A 243 22.10 -21.23 -0.59
C GLY A 243 22.19 -20.53 0.77
N ILE A 244 21.29 -19.60 1.06
CA ILE A 244 21.19 -18.95 2.36
C ILE A 244 20.56 -19.90 3.36
N VAL A 245 21.09 -19.88 4.58
CA VAL A 245 20.53 -20.61 5.72
C VAL A 245 19.93 -19.59 6.67
N LEU A 246 18.66 -19.73 7.01
CA LEU A 246 17.97 -18.91 8.00
C LEU A 246 17.73 -19.73 9.27
N GLY A 247 18.16 -19.17 10.40
CA GLY A 247 18.00 -19.73 11.73
C GLY A 247 16.65 -19.36 12.33
N LEU A 248 15.99 -20.36 12.94
CA LEU A 248 14.79 -20.15 13.75
C LEU A 248 14.91 -20.90 15.07
N ARG A 249 14.28 -20.36 16.12
CA ARG A 249 14.15 -21.02 17.43
C ARG A 249 12.72 -20.96 17.93
N LEU A 250 12.16 -22.13 18.22
CA LEU A 250 10.87 -22.27 18.90
C LEU A 250 11.09 -22.35 20.41
N LEU A 251 10.47 -21.44 21.15
CA LEU A 251 10.30 -21.50 22.60
C LEU A 251 8.85 -21.94 22.89
N LEU A 252 8.68 -23.24 23.13
CA LEU A 252 7.40 -23.89 23.32
C LEU A 252 7.12 -24.14 24.80
N GLN A 253 6.05 -23.54 25.30
CA GLN A 253 5.61 -23.75 26.66
C GLN A 253 4.96 -25.12 26.85
N HIS A 254 5.23 -25.75 27.98
CA HIS A 254 4.70 -27.03 28.43
C HIS A 254 4.14 -26.88 29.83
N ASP A 255 2.97 -27.47 30.05
CA ASP A 255 2.39 -27.59 31.39
C ASP A 255 2.24 -29.08 31.70
N ASN A 256 2.83 -29.54 32.80
CA ASN A 256 2.83 -30.96 33.21
C ASN A 256 3.28 -31.90 32.07
N GLY A 257 4.33 -31.51 31.34
CA GLY A 257 4.89 -32.27 30.22
C GLY A 257 4.08 -32.21 28.91
N LYS A 258 2.94 -31.52 28.87
CA LYS A 258 2.12 -31.36 27.67
C LYS A 258 2.41 -30.04 26.96
N ALA A 259 2.76 -30.09 25.68
CA ALA A 259 2.94 -28.92 24.84
C ALA A 259 1.65 -28.09 24.74
N ARG A 260 1.77 -26.77 24.95
CA ARG A 260 0.65 -25.81 24.91
C ARG A 260 0.51 -25.19 23.53
N LEU A 261 0.10 -26.01 22.56
CA LEU A 261 -0.16 -25.59 21.17
C LEU A 261 -1.42 -24.71 21.04
N ASP A 262 -2.26 -24.69 22.06
CA ASP A 262 -3.43 -23.83 22.18
C ASP A 262 -3.07 -22.37 22.54
N ARG A 263 -1.83 -22.13 22.99
CA ARG A 263 -1.28 -20.77 23.19
C ARG A 263 -0.86 -20.19 21.83
N PRO A 264 -1.07 -18.88 21.58
CA PRO A 264 -0.63 -18.24 20.33
C PRO A 264 0.85 -18.45 20.05
N LEU A 265 1.22 -18.54 18.78
CA LEU A 265 2.61 -18.53 18.32
C LEU A 265 2.96 -17.15 17.76
N VAL A 266 3.89 -16.47 18.40
CA VAL A 266 4.40 -15.17 17.97
C VAL A 266 5.65 -15.40 17.11
N LEU A 267 5.60 -15.02 15.84
CA LEU A 267 6.77 -14.95 14.97
C LEU A 267 7.52 -13.65 15.26
N VAL A 268 8.71 -13.78 15.85
CA VAL A 268 9.52 -12.69 16.38
C VAL A 268 10.62 -12.33 15.40
N PHE A 269 10.63 -11.07 14.96
CA PHE A 269 11.75 -10.43 14.28
C PHE A 269 12.42 -9.45 15.23
N HIS A 270 13.69 -9.70 15.55
CA HIS A 270 14.42 -9.02 16.60
C HIS A 270 14.94 -7.63 16.18
N GLY A 271 15.50 -6.88 17.13
CA GLY A 271 16.15 -5.60 16.90
C GLY A 271 17.59 -5.74 16.38
N GLU A 272 18.22 -4.61 16.04
CA GLU A 272 19.56 -4.60 15.43
C GLU A 272 20.68 -5.10 16.37
N ASP A 273 20.57 -4.89 17.68
CA ASP A 273 21.56 -5.32 18.68
C ASP A 273 21.08 -6.60 19.43
N GLU A 274 20.22 -7.38 18.79
CA GLU A 274 19.64 -8.60 19.34
C GLU A 274 19.87 -9.78 18.41
N ASN A 275 19.60 -10.98 18.90
CA ASN A 275 19.50 -12.20 18.10
C ASN A 275 18.57 -13.19 18.83
N ILE A 276 18.44 -14.40 18.29
CA ILE A 276 17.65 -15.48 18.89
C ILE A 276 17.95 -15.73 20.39
N ASP A 277 19.19 -15.58 20.87
CA ASP A 277 19.52 -15.81 22.28
C ASP A 277 18.98 -14.71 23.20
N SER A 278 18.76 -13.48 22.70
CA SER A 278 18.25 -12.36 23.50
C SER A 278 16.88 -12.68 24.13
N PHE A 279 16.05 -13.48 23.45
CA PHE A 279 14.73 -13.92 23.93
C PHE A 279 14.79 -15.16 24.83
N CYS A 280 16.00 -15.71 25.07
CA CYS A 280 16.25 -16.79 26.01
C CYS A 280 16.76 -16.28 27.36
N GLU A 281 16.90 -14.96 27.53
CA GLU A 281 17.21 -14.33 28.82
C GLU A 281 15.93 -14.17 29.65
N GLU A 282 15.97 -14.52 30.94
CA GLU A 282 14.78 -14.58 31.80
C GLU A 282 14.02 -13.25 31.83
N GLY A 283 14.72 -12.12 31.97
CA GLY A 283 14.10 -10.79 31.98
C GLY A 283 13.41 -10.39 30.67
N ASN A 284 13.87 -10.93 29.53
CA ASN A 284 13.27 -10.67 28.23
C ASN A 284 12.11 -11.62 27.94
N PHE A 285 12.21 -12.88 28.39
CA PHE A 285 11.21 -13.91 28.12
C PHE A 285 10.00 -13.86 29.09
N GLU A 286 10.20 -13.43 30.33
CA GLU A 286 9.17 -13.51 31.37
C GLU A 286 7.84 -12.81 31.00
N PRO A 287 7.82 -11.61 30.40
CA PRO A 287 6.58 -10.98 29.95
C PRO A 287 5.80 -11.85 28.94
N TRP A 288 6.49 -12.56 28.06
CA TRP A 288 5.89 -13.46 27.07
C TRP A 288 5.39 -14.76 27.71
N ARG A 289 6.14 -15.29 28.70
CA ARG A 289 5.70 -16.41 29.53
C ARG A 289 4.40 -16.07 30.24
N ALA A 290 4.34 -14.92 30.91
CA ALA A 290 3.18 -14.43 31.63
C ALA A 290 1.98 -14.21 30.71
N ALA A 291 2.21 -13.68 29.50
CA ALA A 291 1.18 -13.52 28.47
C ALA A 291 0.70 -14.84 27.85
N LYS A 292 1.26 -15.99 28.24
CA LYS A 292 0.90 -17.33 27.76
C LYS A 292 1.02 -17.48 26.25
N VAL A 293 2.14 -17.08 25.68
CA VAL A 293 2.42 -17.24 24.24
C VAL A 293 3.71 -18.02 23.97
N ASN A 294 3.73 -18.76 22.87
CA ASN A 294 4.92 -19.40 22.35
C ASN A 294 5.66 -18.42 21.43
N LEU A 295 6.99 -18.49 21.39
CA LEU A 295 7.80 -17.64 20.50
C LEU A 295 8.46 -18.49 19.42
N LEU A 296 8.40 -18.03 18.17
CA LEU A 296 9.24 -18.50 17.09
C LEU A 296 10.12 -17.33 16.66
N ILE A 297 11.38 -17.33 17.08
CA ILE A 297 12.32 -16.24 16.79
C ILE A 297 13.09 -16.57 15.51
N ALA A 298 13.17 -15.62 14.59
CA ALA A 298 13.94 -15.72 13.36
C ALA A 298 15.12 -14.76 13.37
N ASP A 299 16.31 -15.27 13.07
CA ASP A 299 17.52 -14.46 12.92
C ASP A 299 17.61 -13.87 11.50
N PHE A 300 18.00 -12.59 11.39
CA PHE A 300 18.38 -12.02 10.10
C PHE A 300 19.70 -12.61 9.58
N ARG A 301 19.97 -12.52 8.27
CA ARG A 301 21.23 -12.98 7.68
C ARG A 301 22.46 -12.43 8.42
N GLY A 302 23.38 -13.30 8.82
CA GLY A 302 24.57 -12.94 9.62
C GLY A 302 24.34 -12.85 11.13
N TYR A 303 23.09 -12.92 11.61
CA TYR A 303 22.77 -13.02 13.04
C TYR A 303 22.54 -14.46 13.44
N GLY A 304 22.89 -14.77 14.69
CA GLY A 304 22.78 -16.08 15.32
C GLY A 304 23.09 -17.23 14.36
N PHE A 305 22.08 -18.02 13.98
CA PHE A 305 22.28 -19.21 13.13
C PHE A 305 22.18 -18.94 11.62
N SER A 306 21.80 -17.71 11.24
CA SER A 306 21.58 -17.34 9.85
C SER A 306 22.89 -17.00 9.14
N SER A 307 23.10 -17.55 7.94
CA SER A 307 24.26 -17.27 7.11
C SER A 307 24.08 -15.98 6.28
N GLY A 308 25.13 -15.58 5.56
CA GLY A 308 25.10 -14.43 4.65
C GLY A 308 25.25 -13.07 5.34
N THR A 309 24.86 -12.02 4.62
CA THR A 309 25.03 -10.62 5.08
C THR A 309 23.67 -9.94 5.17
N SER A 310 23.37 -9.29 6.29
CA SER A 310 22.17 -8.49 6.47
C SER A 310 22.14 -7.26 5.56
N SER A 311 20.97 -6.96 4.99
CA SER A 311 20.70 -5.72 4.28
C SER A 311 19.20 -5.44 4.26
N HIS A 312 18.81 -4.18 4.08
CA HIS A 312 17.39 -3.84 4.00
C HIS A 312 16.64 -4.49 2.83
N TYR A 313 17.36 -5.02 1.84
CA TYR A 313 16.82 -5.79 0.73
C TYR A 313 16.31 -7.17 1.19
N ASN A 314 17.13 -7.88 1.98
CA ASN A 314 16.82 -9.27 2.33
C ASN A 314 15.81 -9.42 3.46
N LEU A 315 15.69 -8.44 4.37
CA LEU A 315 14.76 -8.50 5.51
C LEU A 315 13.33 -8.96 5.12
N ARG A 316 12.73 -8.36 4.09
CA ARG A 316 11.35 -8.70 3.67
C ARG A 316 11.30 -10.01 2.89
N THR A 317 12.29 -10.23 2.02
CA THR A 317 12.40 -11.45 1.22
C THR A 317 12.53 -12.68 2.11
N ASP A 318 13.37 -12.59 3.15
CA ASP A 318 13.57 -13.65 4.12
C ASP A 318 12.31 -13.87 4.96
N GLY A 319 11.57 -12.80 5.29
CA GLY A 319 10.27 -12.91 5.96
C GLY A 319 9.26 -13.75 5.17
N ASP A 320 9.17 -13.57 3.83
CA ASP A 320 8.32 -14.41 2.98
C ASP A 320 8.79 -15.87 2.95
N LEU A 321 10.09 -16.09 2.74
CA LEU A 321 10.68 -17.43 2.71
C LEU A 321 10.43 -18.20 4.01
N ILE A 322 10.59 -17.53 5.16
CA ILE A 322 10.29 -18.08 6.47
C ILE A 322 8.83 -18.49 6.54
N CYS A 323 7.90 -17.59 6.21
CA CYS A 323 6.46 -17.85 6.29
C CYS A 323 6.03 -19.03 5.40
N ASP A 324 6.57 -19.13 4.19
CA ASP A 324 6.28 -20.24 3.27
C ASP A 324 6.85 -21.58 3.77
N ALA A 325 7.94 -21.54 4.54
CA ALA A 325 8.57 -22.73 5.11
C ALA A 325 7.93 -23.21 6.42
N LEU A 326 7.18 -22.36 7.15
CA LEU A 326 6.64 -22.66 8.48
C LEU A 326 5.87 -23.99 8.58
N PRO A 327 4.93 -24.32 7.67
CA PRO A 327 4.17 -25.57 7.77
C PRO A 327 5.08 -26.80 7.74
N LYS A 328 6.18 -26.74 6.98
CA LYS A 328 7.15 -27.82 6.85
C LYS A 328 8.13 -27.85 8.03
N LEU A 329 8.60 -26.68 8.48
CA LEU A 329 9.55 -26.56 9.59
C LEU A 329 8.95 -27.03 10.92
N LEU A 330 7.67 -26.74 11.15
CA LEU A 330 6.96 -27.14 12.37
C LEU A 330 6.49 -28.61 12.36
N GLY A 331 6.73 -29.34 11.26
CA GLY A 331 6.58 -30.78 11.18
C GLY A 331 5.15 -31.27 11.38
N GLU A 332 4.93 -32.12 12.39
CA GLU A 332 3.65 -32.77 12.66
C GLU A 332 2.63 -31.88 13.39
N VAL A 333 2.99 -30.63 13.72
CA VAL A 333 2.05 -29.68 14.32
C VAL A 333 0.99 -29.30 13.28
N ALA A 334 -0.28 -29.34 13.66
CA ALA A 334 -1.37 -28.88 12.80
C ALA A 334 -1.13 -27.43 12.33
N TRP A 335 -1.35 -27.17 11.05
CA TRP A 335 -1.19 -25.86 10.43
C TRP A 335 -2.52 -25.39 9.79
N PRO A 336 -2.96 -24.13 9.98
CA PRO A 336 -2.32 -23.06 10.77
C PRO A 336 -2.19 -23.40 12.27
N TRP A 337 -1.27 -22.73 12.97
CA TRP A 337 -0.99 -22.99 14.39
C TRP A 337 -2.28 -22.96 15.24
N PRO A 338 -2.57 -23.97 16.08
CA PRO A 338 -3.88 -24.10 16.72
C PRO A 338 -4.27 -22.92 17.62
N GLY A 339 -3.31 -22.35 18.35
CA GLY A 339 -3.51 -21.17 19.20
C GLY A 339 -3.59 -19.84 18.43
N GLY A 340 -3.51 -19.86 17.10
CA GLY A 340 -3.39 -18.67 16.27
C GLY A 340 -1.96 -18.15 16.13
N LEU A 341 -1.75 -17.32 15.12
CA LEU A 341 -0.46 -16.70 14.80
C LEU A 341 -0.47 -15.21 15.18
N ALA A 342 0.68 -14.69 15.56
CA ALA A 342 0.92 -13.27 15.73
C ALA A 342 2.29 -12.88 15.18
N LEU A 343 2.43 -11.63 14.76
CA LEU A 343 3.70 -11.05 14.37
C LEU A 343 4.23 -10.17 15.50
N TYR A 344 5.53 -10.22 15.71
CA TYR A 344 6.25 -9.27 16.54
C TYR A 344 7.46 -8.72 15.79
N GLY A 345 7.65 -7.41 15.86
CA GLY A 345 8.84 -6.74 15.35
C GLY A 345 9.38 -5.74 16.34
N HIS A 346 10.62 -5.94 16.78
CA HIS A 346 11.35 -4.95 17.58
C HIS A 346 12.25 -4.11 16.70
N SER A 347 12.14 -2.78 16.75
CA SER A 347 13.02 -1.84 16.06
C SER A 347 13.22 -2.28 14.59
N LEU A 348 14.38 -2.83 14.21
CA LEU A 348 14.66 -3.38 12.88
C LEU A 348 13.62 -4.38 12.39
N GLY A 349 13.22 -5.32 13.24
CA GLY A 349 12.21 -6.33 12.94
C GLY A 349 10.82 -5.76 12.67
N SER A 350 10.53 -4.52 13.08
CA SER A 350 9.26 -3.85 12.74
C SER A 350 9.04 -3.76 11.23
N ARG A 351 10.13 -3.67 10.43
CA ARG A 351 10.06 -3.59 8.97
C ARG A 351 9.56 -4.87 8.33
N VAL A 352 9.93 -6.02 8.91
CA VAL A 352 9.48 -7.34 8.44
C VAL A 352 8.07 -7.61 8.94
N ALA A 353 7.82 -7.35 10.22
CA ALA A 353 6.49 -7.54 10.83
C ALA A 353 5.41 -6.68 10.14
N CYS A 354 5.67 -5.40 9.86
CA CYS A 354 4.73 -4.54 9.14
C CYS A 354 4.47 -5.01 7.70
N TYR A 355 5.52 -5.49 7.02
CA TYR A 355 5.42 -6.04 5.67
C TYR A 355 4.57 -7.31 5.64
N LEU A 356 4.83 -8.26 6.53
CA LEU A 356 4.06 -9.50 6.62
C LEU A 356 2.61 -9.25 7.06
N ALA A 357 2.39 -8.31 7.98
CA ALA A 357 1.04 -7.88 8.35
C ALA A 357 0.25 -7.33 7.15
N ALA A 358 0.92 -6.60 6.24
CA ALA A 358 0.29 -6.05 5.04
C ALA A 358 0.02 -7.10 3.94
N MET A 359 0.98 -8.00 3.73
CA MET A 359 0.99 -8.95 2.61
C MET A 359 0.39 -10.32 2.94
N ARG A 360 0.29 -10.65 4.23
CA ARG A 360 -0.24 -11.91 4.76
C ARG A 360 -1.22 -11.66 5.89
N ASN A 361 -2.01 -10.59 5.78
CA ASN A 361 -2.93 -10.13 6.80
C ASN A 361 -3.87 -11.26 7.28
N SER A 362 -4.43 -12.01 6.34
CA SER A 362 -5.34 -13.14 6.62
C SER A 362 -4.70 -14.25 7.48
N ALA A 363 -3.38 -14.42 7.42
CA ALA A 363 -2.65 -15.42 8.20
C ALA A 363 -2.28 -14.93 9.61
N PHE A 364 -2.17 -13.62 9.82
CA PHE A 364 -1.67 -13.02 11.05
C PHE A 364 -2.70 -12.05 11.65
N PRO A 365 -3.62 -12.51 12.51
CA PRO A 365 -4.66 -11.66 13.11
C PRO A 365 -4.15 -10.67 14.16
N SER A 366 -2.85 -10.67 14.48
CA SER A 366 -2.28 -9.85 15.54
C SER A 366 -0.86 -9.39 15.21
N LEU A 367 -0.59 -8.12 15.49
CA LEU A 367 0.70 -7.46 15.28
C LEU A 367 1.13 -6.73 16.56
N VAL A 368 2.33 -7.03 17.04
CA VAL A 368 2.99 -6.31 18.13
C VAL A 368 4.22 -5.59 17.57
N LEU A 369 4.29 -4.28 17.73
CA LEU A 369 5.45 -3.47 17.37
C LEU A 369 6.10 -2.95 18.63
N GLU A 370 7.36 -3.34 18.87
CA GLU A 370 8.19 -2.77 19.91
C GLU A 370 9.15 -1.77 19.28
N THR A 371 9.12 -0.53 19.74
CA THR A 371 10.09 0.50 19.31
C THR A 371 10.12 0.70 17.76
N GLY A 372 8.97 0.56 17.10
CA GLY A 372 8.88 0.66 15.64
C GLY A 372 9.05 2.10 15.12
N TRP A 373 9.58 2.24 13.90
CA TRP A 373 9.73 3.54 13.23
C TRP A 373 8.82 3.71 12.00
N CYS A 374 8.71 4.95 11.52
CA CYS A 374 7.93 5.36 10.34
C CYS A 374 8.85 5.73 9.18
N GLY A 375 8.39 5.62 7.93
CA GLY A 375 9.19 5.94 6.75
C GLY A 375 8.43 6.33 5.49
N SER A 376 7.14 6.70 5.55
CA SER A 376 6.35 7.01 4.36
C SER A 376 6.95 8.13 3.51
N TYR A 377 7.00 7.86 2.20
CA TYR A 377 7.38 8.80 1.13
C TYR A 377 6.18 9.19 0.26
N ALA A 378 4.97 9.06 0.79
CA ALA A 378 3.78 9.46 0.05
C ALA A 378 3.89 10.96 -0.29
N PRO A 379 3.55 11.38 -1.53
CA PRO A 379 3.41 12.80 -1.83
C PRO A 379 2.47 13.47 -0.82
N GLY A 380 2.95 14.54 -0.16
CA GLY A 380 2.19 15.25 0.88
C GLY A 380 2.19 14.58 2.26
N ALA A 381 2.96 13.50 2.47
CA ALA A 381 3.16 12.93 3.79
C ALA A 381 3.71 13.96 4.79
N GLN A 382 3.33 13.82 6.06
CA GLN A 382 3.89 14.63 7.14
C GLN A 382 5.41 14.38 7.25
N PRO A 383 6.19 15.40 7.66
CA PRO A 383 7.61 15.22 7.92
C PRO A 383 7.88 14.05 8.88
N LEU A 384 8.95 13.31 8.63
CA LEU A 384 9.35 12.19 9.49
C LEU A 384 9.78 12.72 10.86
N PRO A 385 9.40 12.05 11.96
CA PRO A 385 10.10 12.25 13.23
C PRO A 385 11.57 11.89 13.03
N GLU A 386 12.48 12.74 13.50
CA GLU A 386 13.91 12.57 13.25
C GLU A 386 14.61 11.96 14.48
N PRO A 387 15.36 10.86 14.34
CA PRO A 387 16.24 10.39 15.38
C PRO A 387 17.45 11.34 15.57
N PRO A 388 18.19 11.25 16.68
CA PRO A 388 19.44 12.00 16.86
C PRO A 388 20.45 11.70 15.76
N GLN A 389 21.24 12.71 15.37
CA GLN A 389 22.11 12.68 14.18
C GLN A 389 23.14 11.54 14.16
N HIS A 390 23.51 11.01 15.33
CA HIS A 390 24.57 10.02 15.48
C HIS A 390 24.07 8.57 15.51
N THR A 391 22.78 8.32 15.33
CA THR A 391 22.24 6.96 15.33
C THR A 391 22.39 6.30 13.95
N ALA A 392 22.49 4.97 13.91
CA ALA A 392 22.43 4.21 12.67
C ALA A 392 21.13 4.54 11.89
N LEU A 393 20.01 4.66 12.60
CA LEU A 393 18.72 5.04 12.01
C LEU A 393 18.74 6.42 11.33
N ALA A 394 19.47 7.40 11.88
CA ALA A 394 19.66 8.70 11.23
C ALA A 394 20.44 8.56 9.91
N THR A 395 21.48 7.73 9.89
CA THR A 395 22.32 7.47 8.71
C THR A 395 21.59 6.67 7.63
N MET A 396 20.74 5.71 8.01
CA MET A 396 19.95 4.92 7.07
C MET A 396 18.80 5.74 6.43
N GLY A 397 18.39 6.83 7.08
CA GLY A 397 17.06 7.40 6.91
C GLY A 397 16.01 6.37 7.34
N CYS A 398 14.86 6.79 7.86
CA CYS A 398 13.88 5.89 8.48
C CYS A 398 13.16 4.95 7.48
N ASN A 399 13.82 4.54 6.40
CA ASN A 399 13.37 3.49 5.51
C ASN A 399 14.48 2.81 4.70
N ALA A 400 15.78 3.03 5.00
CA ALA A 400 16.83 2.75 4.03
C ALA A 400 16.48 3.43 2.68
N ALA A 401 16.15 4.72 2.74
CA ALA A 401 15.80 5.57 1.61
C ALA A 401 15.97 7.08 1.89
N GLY A 402 16.66 7.45 2.98
CA GLY A 402 17.36 8.74 3.01
C GLY A 402 16.58 10.04 3.28
N ASP A 403 15.33 10.03 3.79
CA ASP A 403 14.62 11.29 4.14
C ASP A 403 14.78 11.75 5.59
N SER A 404 15.63 11.08 6.39
CA SER A 404 16.26 11.89 7.43
C SER A 404 17.11 12.92 6.71
N ARG A 405 17.23 14.13 7.24
CA ARG A 405 18.19 15.12 6.69
C ARG A 405 19.64 14.62 6.65
N PHE A 406 19.91 13.46 7.26
CA PHE A 406 21.21 12.81 7.41
C PHE A 406 21.35 11.51 6.61
N GLY A 407 20.31 11.12 5.85
CA GLY A 407 20.24 9.82 5.20
C GLY A 407 20.89 9.76 3.82
N SER A 408 21.05 8.55 3.26
CA SER A 408 21.67 8.34 1.95
C SER A 408 20.87 8.95 0.79
N ARG A 409 21.45 9.97 0.14
CA ARG A 409 20.89 10.62 -1.06
C ARG A 409 20.70 9.66 -2.23
N ASP A 410 21.62 8.74 -2.45
CA ASP A 410 21.57 7.83 -3.61
C ASP A 410 20.45 6.81 -3.47
N LEU A 411 20.24 6.31 -2.25
CA LEU A 411 19.16 5.39 -1.93
C LEU A 411 17.79 6.08 -2.06
N HIS A 412 17.69 7.36 -1.68
CA HIS A 412 16.52 8.19 -1.96
C HIS A 412 16.24 8.32 -3.46
N MET A 413 17.27 8.64 -4.26
CA MET A 413 17.12 8.76 -5.71
C MET A 413 16.69 7.45 -6.36
N ALA A 414 17.20 6.30 -5.89
CA ALA A 414 16.78 4.98 -6.35
C ALA A 414 15.30 4.71 -6.01
N ALA A 415 14.86 4.97 -4.78
CA ALA A 415 13.46 4.83 -4.36
C ALA A 415 12.50 5.75 -5.17
N ALA A 416 12.93 6.99 -5.44
CA ALA A 416 12.20 7.93 -6.28
C ALA A 416 12.12 7.45 -7.74
N ALA A 417 13.18 6.80 -8.26
CA ALA A 417 13.19 6.24 -9.60
C ALA A 417 12.21 5.06 -9.73
N ILE A 418 12.20 4.14 -8.76
CA ILE A 418 11.21 3.06 -8.66
C ILE A 418 9.79 3.64 -8.61
N THR A 419 9.57 4.66 -7.79
CA THR A 419 8.29 5.35 -7.68
C THR A 419 7.83 5.95 -9.02
N ARG A 420 8.73 6.61 -9.76
CA ARG A 420 8.42 7.12 -11.11
C ARG A 420 8.09 5.98 -12.09
N LYS A 421 8.79 4.85 -12.00
CA LYS A 421 8.52 3.68 -12.84
C LYS A 421 7.15 3.08 -12.55
N ALA A 422 6.82 2.86 -11.28
CA ALA A 422 5.50 2.35 -10.87
C ALA A 422 4.35 3.22 -11.40
N ARG A 423 4.48 4.55 -11.35
CA ARG A 423 3.49 5.47 -11.93
C ARG A 423 3.33 5.32 -13.44
N LYS A 424 4.43 5.14 -14.18
CA LYS A 424 4.39 4.92 -15.63
C LYS A 424 3.72 3.59 -15.99
N LEU A 425 4.02 2.53 -15.22
CA LEU A 425 3.43 1.21 -15.42
C LEU A 425 1.90 1.24 -15.30
N LEU A 426 1.34 2.13 -14.47
CA LEU A 426 -0.12 2.24 -14.30
C LEU A 426 -0.87 2.90 -15.46
N ALA A 427 -0.20 3.57 -16.41
CA ALA A 427 -0.90 4.25 -17.50
C ALA A 427 -1.75 3.28 -18.36
N ALA A 428 -1.21 2.10 -18.70
CA ALA A 428 -1.91 1.10 -19.50
C ALA A 428 -3.09 0.44 -18.75
N PRO A 429 -2.96 0.00 -17.48
CA PRO A 429 -4.07 -0.45 -16.65
C PRO A 429 -5.27 0.52 -16.65
N PHE A 430 -5.06 1.82 -16.45
CA PHE A 430 -6.19 2.78 -16.43
C PHE A 430 -6.89 2.89 -17.78
N ALA A 431 -6.16 2.86 -18.89
CA ALA A 431 -6.76 2.81 -20.22
C ALA A 431 -7.56 1.52 -20.46
N GLY A 432 -7.13 0.39 -19.87
CA GLY A 432 -7.81 -0.89 -19.94
C GLY A 432 -9.12 -0.95 -19.13
N ILE A 433 -9.24 -0.17 -18.06
CA ILE A 433 -10.45 -0.09 -17.22
C ILE A 433 -11.47 0.92 -17.80
N GLY A 434 -11.06 1.83 -18.69
CA GLY A 434 -11.98 2.70 -19.43
C GLY A 434 -11.33 3.94 -20.04
N ALA A 435 -11.91 4.48 -21.12
CA ALA A 435 -11.38 5.65 -21.84
C ALA A 435 -12.10 6.98 -21.50
N ASN A 436 -12.80 7.05 -20.37
CA ASN A 436 -13.64 8.19 -20.00
C ASN A 436 -12.91 9.23 -19.13
N MET A 437 -13.57 10.35 -18.85
CA MET A 437 -13.03 11.43 -18.00
C MET A 437 -12.68 10.94 -16.59
N SER A 438 -13.46 10.03 -16.00
CA SER A 438 -13.20 9.46 -14.68
C SER A 438 -11.92 8.64 -14.65
N ALA A 439 -11.66 7.85 -15.69
CA ALA A 439 -10.40 7.11 -15.82
C ALA A 439 -9.19 8.03 -15.96
N THR A 440 -9.34 9.12 -16.71
CA THR A 440 -8.28 10.15 -16.84
C THR A 440 -7.98 10.79 -15.48
N ALA A 441 -9.02 11.19 -14.75
CA ALA A 441 -8.87 11.77 -13.41
C ALA A 441 -8.23 10.77 -12.43
N ALA A 442 -8.63 9.49 -12.46
CA ALA A 442 -8.03 8.43 -11.67
C ALA A 442 -6.53 8.25 -11.98
N ALA A 443 -6.17 8.24 -13.27
CA ALA A 443 -4.79 8.16 -13.71
C ALA A 443 -3.94 9.35 -13.24
N THR A 444 -4.51 10.56 -13.15
CA THR A 444 -3.79 11.72 -12.59
C THR A 444 -3.54 11.61 -11.08
N ASN A 445 -4.35 10.81 -10.37
CA ASN A 445 -4.30 10.69 -8.91
C ASN A 445 -3.46 9.50 -8.40
N VAL A 446 -2.74 8.81 -9.29
CA VAL A 446 -1.94 7.62 -8.95
C VAL A 446 -0.76 7.92 -8.02
N ALA A 447 -0.30 9.17 -8.00
CA ALA A 447 0.83 9.58 -7.17
C ALA A 447 0.59 9.33 -5.67
N HIS A 448 -0.67 9.35 -5.23
CA HIS A 448 -1.05 9.14 -3.82
C HIS A 448 -0.97 7.70 -3.34
N PHE A 449 -0.75 6.71 -4.22
CA PHE A 449 -0.60 5.31 -3.78
C PHE A 449 0.54 4.54 -4.47
N CYS A 450 1.10 5.06 -5.57
CA CYS A 450 2.32 4.54 -6.20
C CYS A 450 3.57 5.26 -5.71
N PHE A 451 4.09 4.77 -4.58
CA PHE A 451 5.36 5.15 -3.98
C PHE A 451 5.86 3.98 -3.11
N MET A 452 7.17 3.94 -2.84
CA MET A 452 7.79 2.94 -1.97
C MET A 452 7.22 3.01 -0.56
N LYS A 453 6.70 1.89 -0.03
CA LYS A 453 5.94 1.84 1.22
C LYS A 453 6.84 1.75 2.46
N GLY A 454 6.61 2.64 3.43
CA GLY A 454 7.12 2.55 4.79
C GLY A 454 6.19 1.76 5.72
N ASN A 455 6.62 1.59 6.97
CA ASN A 455 5.89 0.80 7.97
C ASN A 455 4.47 1.31 8.18
N GLU A 456 4.27 2.63 8.32
CA GLU A 456 2.96 3.22 8.52
C GLU A 456 2.05 3.09 7.30
N ASP A 457 2.60 3.05 6.08
CA ASP A 457 1.79 2.84 4.87
C ASP A 457 1.34 1.38 4.78
N LEU A 458 2.21 0.44 5.17
CA LEU A 458 1.98 -1.00 5.10
C LEU A 458 0.89 -1.44 6.08
N ILE A 459 0.94 -0.95 7.32
CA ILE A 459 -0.01 -1.35 8.38
C ILE A 459 -1.31 -0.54 8.36
N GLN A 460 -1.43 0.47 7.49
CA GLN A 460 -2.61 1.33 7.45
C GLN A 460 -3.89 0.52 7.26
N GLY A 461 -3.89 -0.47 6.36
CA GLY A 461 -5.04 -1.32 6.05
C GLY A 461 -5.07 -2.65 6.81
N PHE A 462 -4.21 -2.84 7.82
CA PHE A 462 -4.25 -4.01 8.69
C PHE A 462 -5.49 -3.95 9.59
N ASP A 463 -6.31 -5.00 9.56
CA ASP A 463 -7.60 -5.11 10.26
C ASP A 463 -7.52 -5.98 11.54
N GLY A 464 -6.41 -6.68 11.74
CA GLY A 464 -6.11 -7.41 12.96
C GLY A 464 -5.88 -6.51 14.19
N ARG A 465 -5.57 -7.16 15.31
CA ARG A 465 -5.28 -6.46 16.59
C ARG A 465 -3.86 -5.90 16.55
N VAL A 466 -3.66 -4.65 16.96
CA VAL A 466 -2.34 -4.01 16.97
C VAL A 466 -1.97 -3.52 18.36
N LEU A 467 -0.80 -3.92 18.84
CA LEU A 467 -0.18 -3.35 20.03
C LEU A 467 1.12 -2.66 19.64
N ILE A 468 1.27 -1.40 20.04
CA ILE A 468 2.51 -0.63 19.88
C ILE A 468 3.05 -0.35 21.27
N LEU A 469 4.26 -0.83 21.55
CA LEU A 469 4.99 -0.67 22.81
C LEU A 469 6.21 0.22 22.54
N HIS A 470 6.37 1.28 23.32
CA HIS A 470 7.49 2.21 23.13
C HIS A 470 7.92 2.85 24.45
N GLY A 471 9.20 3.14 24.61
CA GLY A 471 9.69 4.00 25.68
C GLY A 471 9.43 5.48 25.41
N ASP A 472 8.99 6.27 26.40
CA ASP A 472 8.72 7.70 26.18
C ASP A 472 9.99 8.56 26.02
N VAL A 473 11.12 8.10 26.57
CA VAL A 473 12.45 8.74 26.51
C VAL A 473 13.43 7.95 25.64
N ASP A 474 12.92 7.13 24.71
CA ASP A 474 13.76 6.50 23.70
C ASP A 474 14.44 7.55 22.82
N HIS A 475 15.77 7.51 22.79
CA HIS A 475 16.60 8.41 21.99
C HIS A 475 17.07 7.76 20.69
N VAL A 476 16.84 6.47 20.46
CA VAL A 476 17.19 5.83 19.19
C VAL A 476 16.04 5.95 18.22
N VAL A 477 14.83 5.56 18.67
CA VAL A 477 13.59 5.76 17.92
C VAL A 477 12.68 6.67 18.76
N PRO A 478 12.57 7.97 18.44
CA PRO A 478 11.70 8.85 19.20
C PRO A 478 10.23 8.36 19.24
N SER A 479 9.57 8.46 20.40
CA SER A 479 8.18 8.02 20.61
C SER A 479 7.15 8.71 19.70
N ALA A 480 7.53 9.77 18.98
CA ALA A 480 6.75 10.36 17.89
C ALA A 480 6.50 9.38 16.73
N HIS A 481 7.42 8.44 16.47
CA HIS A 481 7.18 7.36 15.53
C HIS A 481 6.05 6.43 15.98
N ALA A 482 6.06 6.02 17.26
CA ALA A 482 5.00 5.18 17.84
C ALA A 482 3.62 5.83 17.66
N ARG A 483 3.53 7.14 17.93
CA ARG A 483 2.31 7.92 17.74
C ARG A 483 1.85 7.98 16.29
N ARG A 484 2.78 8.14 15.35
CA ARG A 484 2.48 8.17 13.91
C ARG A 484 2.06 6.79 13.38
N LEU A 485 2.73 5.71 13.79
CA LEU A 485 2.30 4.33 13.51
C LEU A 485 0.89 4.10 14.05
N PHE A 486 0.64 4.45 15.31
CA PHE A 486 -0.68 4.33 15.93
C PHE A 486 -1.76 5.12 15.19
N ALA A 487 -1.45 6.33 14.74
CA ALA A 487 -2.37 7.16 13.97
C ALA A 487 -2.69 6.56 12.59
N ALA A 488 -1.73 5.88 11.95
CA ALA A 488 -1.88 5.28 10.63
C ALA A 488 -2.74 4.01 10.62
N VAL A 489 -2.67 3.18 11.67
CA VAL A 489 -3.44 1.93 11.75
C VAL A 489 -4.95 2.23 11.73
N SER A 490 -5.68 1.67 10.77
CA SER A 490 -7.14 1.85 10.66
C SER A 490 -7.96 0.90 11.55
N SER A 491 -7.36 -0.22 12.00
CA SER A 491 -8.02 -1.15 12.93
C SER A 491 -8.53 -0.44 14.18
N ALA A 492 -9.77 -0.75 14.56
CA ALA A 492 -10.36 -0.29 15.82
C ALA A 492 -9.71 -0.97 17.03
N SER A 493 -9.19 -2.19 16.86
CA SER A 493 -8.49 -2.93 17.91
C SER A 493 -7.00 -2.58 17.91
N LYS A 494 -6.68 -1.35 18.27
CA LYS A 494 -5.29 -0.89 18.41
C LYS A 494 -5.03 -0.28 19.78
N ARG A 495 -3.84 -0.51 20.32
CA ARG A 495 -3.38 0.07 21.59
C ARG A 495 -1.96 0.58 21.45
N LEU A 496 -1.70 1.78 21.97
CA LEU A 496 -0.36 2.34 22.15
C LEU A 496 -0.05 2.42 23.64
N VAL A 497 1.10 1.89 24.05
CA VAL A 497 1.63 2.03 25.40
C VAL A 497 2.98 2.72 25.33
N LEU A 498 3.06 3.88 25.98
CA LEU A 498 4.30 4.62 26.16
C LEU A 498 4.77 4.42 27.61
N ALA A 499 5.76 3.56 27.80
CA ALA A 499 6.29 3.26 29.13
C ALA A 499 7.15 4.43 29.63
N LYS A 500 6.85 4.91 30.85
CA LYS A 500 7.41 6.15 31.38
C LYS A 500 8.85 5.98 31.84
N GLY A 501 9.73 6.88 31.43
CA GLY A 501 11.16 6.87 31.74
C GLY A 501 11.91 5.68 31.12
N LYS A 502 11.31 4.98 30.16
CA LYS A 502 11.90 3.80 29.51
C LYS A 502 12.53 4.15 28.18
N ARG A 503 13.63 3.45 27.89
CA ARG A 503 14.34 3.43 26.60
C ARG A 503 14.11 2.09 25.93
N GLN A 504 14.58 1.94 24.68
CA GLN A 504 14.44 0.69 23.93
C GLN A 504 14.98 -0.56 24.68
N ASP A 505 16.12 -0.43 25.36
CA ASP A 505 16.85 -1.50 26.05
C ASP A 505 16.28 -1.89 27.43
N SER A 506 15.41 -1.04 27.98
CA SER A 506 14.86 -1.17 29.35
C SER A 506 13.34 -1.33 29.35
N LEU A 507 12.72 -1.36 28.18
CA LEU A 507 11.28 -1.40 27.98
C LEU A 507 10.68 -2.73 28.47
N ARG A 508 11.29 -3.88 28.11
CA ARG A 508 10.78 -5.22 28.46
C ARG A 508 10.74 -5.49 29.96
N GLY A 509 11.65 -4.88 30.72
CA GLY A 509 11.68 -4.93 32.18
C GLY A 509 10.70 -3.98 32.88
N SER A 510 9.78 -3.33 32.15
CA SER A 510 8.76 -2.46 32.73
C SER A 510 7.46 -3.20 33.00
N THR A 511 6.76 -2.79 34.07
CA THR A 511 5.43 -3.34 34.40
C THR A 511 4.43 -3.01 33.30
N GLU A 512 4.49 -1.81 32.73
CA GLU A 512 3.62 -1.37 31.65
C GLU A 512 3.73 -2.26 30.41
N TYR A 513 4.94 -2.75 30.10
CA TYR A 513 5.18 -3.68 29.01
C TYR A 513 4.53 -5.04 29.26
N ALA A 514 4.78 -5.63 30.44
CA ALA A 514 4.24 -6.93 30.81
C ALA A 514 2.70 -6.92 30.88
N GLU A 515 2.11 -5.89 31.48
CA GLU A 515 0.65 -5.72 31.56
C GLU A 515 0.02 -5.55 30.16
N ALA A 516 0.68 -4.79 29.28
CA ALA A 516 0.17 -4.56 27.93
C ALA A 516 0.19 -5.84 27.08
N LEU A 517 1.28 -6.61 27.13
CA LEU A 517 1.37 -7.90 26.47
C LEU A 517 0.35 -8.89 27.02
N TYR A 518 0.23 -8.98 28.34
CA TYR A 518 -0.74 -9.85 28.98
C TYR A 518 -2.17 -9.53 28.52
N ALA A 519 -2.56 -8.26 28.63
CA ALA A 519 -3.88 -7.79 28.21
C ALA A 519 -4.11 -8.06 26.71
N PHE A 520 -3.12 -7.81 25.86
CA PHE A 520 -3.25 -8.04 24.42
C PHE A 520 -3.51 -9.51 24.08
N PHE A 521 -2.85 -10.47 24.72
CA PHE A 521 -3.05 -11.89 24.39
C PHE A 521 -4.15 -12.59 25.19
N ASN A 522 -4.56 -12.06 26.35
CA ASN A 522 -5.48 -12.74 27.26
C ASN A 522 -6.82 -12.03 27.49
N GLU A 523 -6.90 -10.72 27.26
CA GLU A 523 -8.17 -9.99 27.38
C GLU A 523 -8.89 -9.93 26.04
N ALA A 524 -10.20 -10.19 26.08
CA ALA A 524 -11.08 -9.92 24.95
C ALA A 524 -11.10 -8.42 24.68
N ASP A 525 -11.17 -8.03 23.40
CA ASP A 525 -11.29 -6.62 23.03
C ASP A 525 -12.53 -6.02 23.70
N LYS A 526 -12.32 -5.00 24.55
CA LYS A 526 -13.42 -4.18 25.06
C LYS A 526 -13.95 -3.39 23.87
N LYS A 527 -15.05 -3.88 23.28
CA LYS A 527 -15.76 -3.26 22.17
C LYS A 527 -16.25 -1.85 22.50
#